data_AF-A0A235EG35-F1
#
_entry.id   AF-A0A235EG35-F1
#
_cell.length_a   1.000
_cell.length_b   1.000
_cell.length_c   1.000
_cell.angle_alpha   90.00
_cell.angle_beta   90.00
_cell.angle_gamma   90.00
#
_symmetry.space_group_name_H-M   'P 1'
#
loop_
_entity.id
_entity.type
_entity.pdbx_description
1 polymer ?
#
loop_
_entity_poly.entity_id
_entity_poly.type
_entity_poly.pdbx_seq_one_letter_code
_entity_poly.pdbx_strand_id
1 'polypeptide(L)' 'MPDKHPNPNPLSETDASLARVTEDLINLLVERGVIRFTDLPQAAQDKLLARQQTRSHLANSLRLLSDEGEDGLL' A
#
# COMPACT_ATOMS: atom_id res chain seq x y z
N MET A 1 3.52 25.70 26.92
CA MET A 1 4.13 25.51 25.60
C MET A 1 3.05 24.91 24.70
N PRO A 2 2.57 25.58 23.65
CA PRO A 2 1.59 24.94 22.77
C PRO A 2 2.32 23.95 21.87
N ASP A 3 1.89 22.69 21.96
CA ASP A 3 2.35 21.60 21.12
C ASP A 3 2.07 21.92 19.65
N LYS A 4 3.13 22.02 18.85
CA LYS A 4 3.02 22.13 17.39
C LYS A 4 2.59 20.76 16.86
N HIS A 5 1.30 20.46 16.94
CA HIS A 5 0.73 19.35 16.19
C HIS A 5 1.05 19.62 14.70
N PRO A 6 1.80 18.74 14.01
CA PRO A 6 2.01 18.89 12.59
C PRO A 6 0.63 18.83 11.93
N ASN A 7 0.21 19.92 11.28
CA ASN A 7 -0.97 19.89 10.43
C ASN A 7 -0.75 18.79 9.39
N PRO A 8 -1.61 17.75 9.32
CA PRO A 8 -1.52 16.77 8.26
C PRO A 8 -1.63 17.55 6.96
N ASN A 9 -0.60 17.46 6.13
CA ASN A 9 -0.61 18.12 4.84
C ASN A 9 -1.69 17.44 4.00
N PRO A 10 -2.83 18.08 3.69
CA PRO A 10 -3.95 17.44 3.02
C PRO A 10 -3.55 16.86 1.65
N LEU A 11 -2.51 17.43 1.02
CA LEU A 11 -1.91 16.91 -0.20
C LEU A 11 -1.31 15.51 -0.01
N SER A 12 -0.69 15.24 1.13
CA SER A 12 -0.06 13.94 1.40
C SER A 12 -1.08 12.81 1.52
N GLU A 13 -2.28 13.10 2.05
CA GLU A 13 -3.37 12.13 2.10
C GLU A 13 -3.94 11.84 0.70
N THR A 14 -4.17 12.90 -0.09
CA THR A 14 -4.65 12.75 -1.47
C THR A 14 -3.63 12.01 -2.34
N ASP A 15 -2.34 12.33 -2.23
CA ASP A 15 -1.26 11.67 -2.96
C ASP A 15 -1.16 10.17 -2.60
N ALA A 16 -1.31 9.84 -1.32
CA ALA A 16 -1.31 8.45 -0.86
C ALA A 16 -2.49 7.66 -1.46
N SER A 17 -3.68 8.27 -1.52
CA SER A 17 -4.85 7.65 -2.15
C SER A 17 -4.66 7.46 -3.66
N LEU A 18 -4.14 8.47 -4.36
CA LEU A 18 -3.89 8.42 -5.79
C LEU A 18 -2.87 7.34 -6.14
N ALA A 19 -1.82 7.19 -5.33
CA ALA A 19 -0.86 6.12 -5.51
C ALA A 19 -1.50 4.73 -5.37
N ARG A 20 -2.49 4.53 -4.48
CA ARG A 20 -3.21 3.24 -4.34
C ARG A 20 -4.00 2.92 -5.62
N VAL A 21 -4.79 3.88 -6.08
CA VAL A 21 -5.58 3.74 -7.32
C VAL A 21 -4.67 3.48 -8.53
N THR A 22 -3.51 4.15 -8.59
CA THR A 22 -2.55 3.95 -9.67
C THR A 22 -1.96 2.54 -9.65
N GLU A 23 -1.62 2.01 -8.47
CA GLU A 23 -1.14 0.62 -8.34
C GLU A 23 -2.22 -0.39 -8.76
N ASP A 24 -3.46 -0.22 -8.30
CA ASP A 24 -4.56 -1.12 -8.65
C ASP A 24 -4.87 -1.08 -10.16
N LEU A 25 -4.79 0.10 -10.78
CA LEU A 25 -4.94 0.26 -12.23
C LEU A 25 -3.81 -0.46 -12.98
N ILE A 26 -2.56 -0.30 -12.56
CA ILE A 26 -1.43 -0.98 -13.19
C ILE A 26 -1.60 -2.50 -13.09
N ASN A 27 -1.97 -3.01 -11.91
CA ASN A 27 -2.22 -4.44 -11.71
C ASN A 27 -3.33 -4.94 -12.64
N LEU A 28 -4.44 -4.21 -12.72
CA LEU A 28 -5.54 -4.55 -13.63
C LEU A 28 -5.08 -4.60 -15.09
N LEU A 29 -4.29 -3.63 -15.55
CA LEU A 29 -3.80 -3.61 -16.92
C LEU A 29 -2.84 -4.76 -17.21
N VAL A 30 -2.00 -5.14 -16.25
CA VAL A 30 -1.09 -6.30 -16.35
C VAL A 30 -1.88 -7.61 -16.37
N GLU A 31 -2.84 -7.79 -15.48
CA GLU A 31 -3.71 -8.97 -15.41
C GLU A 31 -4.52 -9.17 -16.69
N ARG A 32 -4.96 -8.07 -17.32
CA ARG A 32 -5.67 -8.09 -18.60
C ARG A 32 -4.74 -8.27 -19.81
N GLY A 33 -3.43 -8.30 -19.60
CA GLY A 33 -2.43 -8.41 -20.67
C GLY A 33 -2.35 -7.17 -21.57
N VAL A 34 -2.86 -6.02 -21.12
CA VAL A 34 -2.81 -4.75 -21.87
C VAL A 34 -1.40 -4.18 -21.89
N ILE A 35 -0.67 -4.34 -20.78
CA ILE A 35 0.75 -4.02 -20.66
C ILE A 35 1.46 -5.19 -19.96
N ARG A 36 2.77 -5.34 -20.16
CA ARG A 36 3.60 -6.18 -19.30
C ARG A 36 4.23 -5.32 -18.22
N PHE A 37 4.45 -5.89 -17.05
CA PHE A 37 5.16 -5.20 -15.96
C PHE A 37 6.54 -4.67 -16.40
N THR A 38 7.23 -5.44 -17.24
CA THR A 38 8.54 -5.08 -17.80
C THR A 38 8.51 -3.95 -18.83
N ASP A 39 7.32 -3.52 -19.27
CA ASP A 39 7.18 -2.36 -20.17
C ASP A 39 7.30 -1.03 -19.39
N LEU A 40 7.23 -1.07 -18.05
CA LEU A 40 7.41 0.11 -17.20
C LEU A 40 8.92 0.43 -17.01
N PRO A 41 9.31 1.70 -16.79
CA PRO A 41 10.68 2.05 -16.44
C PRO A 41 11.14 1.33 -15.16
N GLN A 42 12.43 0.98 -15.07
CA GLN A 42 12.99 0.25 -13.91
C GLN A 42 12.63 0.91 -12.58
N ALA A 43 12.76 2.24 -12.49
CA ALA A 43 12.42 2.99 -11.29
C ALA A 43 10.94 2.88 -10.89
N ALA A 44 10.03 2.66 -11.84
CA ALA A 44 8.61 2.43 -11.55
C ALA A 44 8.37 0.99 -11.08
N GLN A 45 9.04 0.01 -11.70
CA GLN A 45 8.99 -1.38 -11.27
C GLN A 45 9.46 -1.53 -9.82
N ASP A 46 10.61 -0.95 -9.48
CA ASP A 46 11.20 -1.02 -8.13
C ASP A 46 10.25 -0.43 -7.08
N LYS A 47 9.62 0.70 -7.40
CA LYS A 47 8.64 1.35 -6.51
C LYS A 47 7.39 0.51 -6.29
N LEU A 48 6.87 -0.11 -7.34
CA LEU A 48 5.69 -0.98 -7.25
C LEU A 48 6.00 -2.22 -6.41
N LEU A 49 7.16 -2.86 -6.61
CA LEU A 49 7.61 -4.00 -5.81
C LEU A 49 7.77 -3.65 -4.32
N ALA A 50 8.47 -2.55 -4.02
CA ALA A 50 8.67 -2.10 -2.64
C ALA A 50 7.33 -1.82 -1.93
N ARG A 51 6.36 -1.27 -2.66
CA ARG A 51 5.03 -0.97 -2.12
C ARG A 51 4.21 -2.23 -1.88
N GLN A 52 4.26 -3.19 -2.80
CA GLN A 52 3.60 -4.49 -2.65
C GLN A 52 4.14 -5.25 -1.43
N GLN A 53 5.47 -5.24 -1.23
CA GLN A 53 6.11 -5.81 -0.04
C GLN A 53 5.66 -5.11 1.24
N THR A 54 5.66 -3.78 1.26
CA THR A 54 5.20 -3.01 2.42
C THR A 54 3.75 -3.36 2.79
N ARG A 55 2.88 -3.51 1.78
CA ARG A 55 1.48 -3.89 1.96
C ARG A 55 1.34 -5.33 2.45
N SER A 56 2.13 -6.28 1.94
CA SER A 56 2.08 -7.67 2.41
C SER A 56 2.56 -7.80 3.85
N HIS A 57 3.62 -7.08 4.23
CA HIS A 57 4.10 -7.04 5.62
C HIS A 57 3.07 -6.46 6.57
N LEU A 58 2.43 -5.34 6.20
CA LEU A 58 1.38 -4.74 7.02
C LEU A 58 0.17 -5.66 7.14
N ALA A 59 -0.29 -6.26 6.04
CA ALA A 59 -1.40 -7.21 6.05
C ALA A 59 -1.08 -8.43 6.93
N ASN A 60 0.15 -8.96 6.87
CA ASN A 60 0.57 -10.07 7.72
C ASN A 60 0.62 -9.68 9.20
N SER A 61 1.13 -8.50 9.51
CA SER A 61 1.16 -7.99 10.89
C SER A 61 -0.25 -7.79 11.46
N LEU A 62 -1.19 -7.30 10.66
CA LEU A 62 -2.59 -7.16 11.06
C LEU A 62 -3.28 -8.51 11.26
N ARG A 63 -2.95 -9.52 10.45
CA ARG A 63 -3.46 -10.90 10.64
C ARG A 63 -2.96 -11.50 11.95
N LEU A 64 -1.68 -11.33 12.28
CA LEU A 64 -1.11 -11.82 13.54
C LEU A 64 -1.79 -11.19 14.77
N LEU A 65 -2.06 -9.88 14.72
CA LEU A 65 -2.80 -9.17 15.76
C LEU A 65 -4.27 -9.59 15.88
N SER A 66 -4.85 -10.12 14.79
CA SER A 66 -6.24 -10.60 14.79
C SER A 66 -6.34 -12.00 15.39
N ASP A 67 -5.32 -12.84 15.18
CA ASP A 67 -5.23 -14.22 15.68
C ASP A 67 -5.04 -14.29 17.22
N GLU A 68 -4.46 -13.24 17.84
CA GLU A 68 -4.35 -13.12 19.30
C GLU A 68 -5.67 -12.78 20.01
N GLY A 69 -6.76 -12.54 19.28
CA GLY A 69 -8.08 -12.14 19.82
C GLY A 69 -9.14 -13.24 19.92
N GLU A 70 -8.87 -14.46 19.44
CA GLU A 70 -9.90 -15.48 19.22
C GLU A 70 -9.75 -16.75 20.08
N ASP A 71 -8.81 -16.79 21.03
CA ASP A 71 -8.46 -18.02 21.79
C ASP A 71 -8.70 -17.92 23.31
N GLY A 72 -9.70 -17.14 23.73
CA GLY A 72 -10.04 -17.06 25.14
C GLY A 72 -11.39 -16.42 25.40
N LEU A 73 -12.47 -17.15 25.15
CA LEU A 73 -13.76 -17.09 25.87
C LEU A 73 -14.64 -18.26 25.37
N LEU A 74 -14.39 -19.45 25.94
CA LEU A 74 -15.41 -20.48 26.15
C LEU A 74 -16.08 -20.23 27.50
#